data_AF-A0A0G0KSY4-F1
#
_entry.id   AF-A0A0G0KSY4-F1
#
_cell.length_a   1.000
_cell.length_b   1.000
_cell.length_c   1.000
_cell.angle_alpha   90.00
_cell.angle_beta   90.00
_cell.angle_gamma   90.00
#
_symmetry.space_group_name_H-M   'P 1'
#
loop_
_entity.id
_entity.type
_entity.pdbx_description
1 polymer ?
#
loop_
_entity_poly.entity_id
_entity_poly.type
_entity_poly.pdbx_seq_one_letter_code
_entity_poly.pdbx_strand_id
1 'polypeptide(L)'
;MKKYILPVIFLIVVFYLFSLKDSFAQVSSSGIAITVEVKGDNINEGDIVCKNEEIYALCSVEYNTEILGVIIEKPAAAFEEEEKNNSHLVISNGKTVVRVSSQNGNIKKGDLITTSSRPGVGVLALKNGYVIGSALEDFSSDNPDNVDTIMVLMNIHPAAGLSGSRSNLMTALREGMSAPIFEPLDSLRYLLAALILLLSFVLGFAYFGRVSRTGIEAIGRYRYQY
;
A
#
# COMPACT_ATOMS: atom_id res chain seq x y z
N MET A 1 -57.16 47.94 3.91
CA MET A 1 -56.16 47.01 3.33
C MET A 1 -54.70 47.29 3.70
N LYS A 2 -54.27 48.53 3.99
CA LYS A 2 -52.85 48.85 4.31
C LYS A 2 -52.29 48.35 5.66
N LYS A 3 -53.13 47.97 6.65
CA LYS A 3 -52.68 47.60 8.00
C LYS A 3 -51.90 46.29 8.11
N TYR A 4 -52.01 45.38 7.14
CA TYR A 4 -51.34 44.07 7.17
C TYR A 4 -50.07 44.00 6.30
N ILE A 5 -49.73 45.06 5.58
CA ILE A 5 -48.57 45.07 4.68
C ILE A 5 -47.26 45.13 5.48
N LEU A 6 -47.23 45.93 6.55
CA LEU A 6 -46.05 46.09 7.40
C LEU A 6 -45.62 44.80 8.14
N PRO A 7 -46.53 44.04 8.79
CA PRO A 7 -46.13 42.78 9.44
C PRO A 7 -45.72 41.70 8.43
N VAL A 8 -46.31 41.68 7.23
CA VAL A 8 -45.93 40.72 6.17
C VAL A 8 -44.52 41.00 5.64
N ILE A 9 -44.17 42.27 5.42
CA ILE A 9 -42.81 42.66 5.03
C ILE A 9 -41.81 42.30 6.13
N PHE A 10 -42.15 42.55 7.40
CA PHE A 10 -41.29 42.17 8.52
C PHE A 10 -41.04 40.66 8.58
N LEU A 11 -42.07 39.85 8.36
CA LEU A 11 -41.96 38.39 8.38
C LEU A 11 -41.13 37.85 7.20
N ILE A 12 -41.24 38.48 6.01
CA ILE A 12 -40.40 38.16 4.85
C ILE A 12 -38.93 38.52 5.10
N VAL A 13 -38.66 39.67 5.74
CA VAL A 13 -37.30 40.09 6.08
C VAL A 13 -36.69 39.18 7.15
N VAL A 14 -37.44 38.79 8.17
CA VAL A 14 -36.98 37.83 9.19
C VAL A 14 -36.72 36.45 8.58
N PHE A 15 -37.56 36.00 7.65
CA PHE A 15 -37.33 34.77 6.90
C PHE A 15 -36.04 34.84 6.07
N TYR A 16 -35.82 35.94 5.34
CA TYR A 16 -34.58 36.15 4.57
C TYR A 16 -33.33 36.23 5.46
N LEU A 17 -33.42 36.84 6.64
CA LEU A 17 -32.33 36.91 7.62
C LEU A 17 -32.01 35.55 8.26
N PHE A 18 -32.97 34.63 8.30
CA PHE A 18 -32.76 33.26 8.78
C PHE A 18 -32.32 32.28 7.68
N SER A 19 -32.49 32.62 6.39
CA SER A 19 -32.34 31.69 5.27
C SER A 19 -30.93 31.56 4.67
N LEU A 20 -29.89 32.17 5.23
CA LEU A 20 -28.52 32.03 4.71
C LEU A 20 -27.56 31.59 5.82
N LYS A 21 -27.73 30.35 6.28
CA LYS A 21 -26.60 29.61 6.84
C LYS A 21 -26.03 28.78 5.70
N ASP A 22 -24.90 29.21 5.15
CA ASP A 22 -24.09 28.38 4.28
C ASP A 22 -23.67 27.14 5.08
N SER A 23 -24.39 26.04 4.88
CA SER A 23 -24.00 24.75 5.40
C SER A 23 -22.91 24.19 4.49
N PHE A 24 -21.64 24.38 4.88
CA PHE A 24 -20.53 23.68 4.25
C PHE A 24 -20.62 22.19 4.57
N ALA A 25 -21.31 21.43 3.71
CA ALA A 25 -21.34 19.97 3.73
C ALA A 25 -20.06 19.41 3.08
N GLN A 26 -18.89 19.89 3.52
CA GLN A 26 -17.61 19.35 3.08
C GLN A 26 -17.34 18.05 3.84
N VAL A 27 -17.52 16.94 3.14
CA VAL A 27 -17.28 15.59 3.68
C VAL A 27 -15.79 15.32 3.58
N SER A 28 -15.04 15.60 4.65
CA SER A 28 -13.60 15.30 4.72
C SER A 28 -13.32 13.79 4.76
N SER A 29 -14.28 12.99 5.25
CA SER A 29 -14.18 11.54 5.30
C SER A 29 -15.54 10.86 5.29
N SER A 30 -15.58 9.64 4.77
CA SER A 30 -16.82 8.84 4.66
C SER A 30 -16.76 7.48 5.34
N GLY A 31 -15.73 7.19 6.14
CA GLY A 31 -15.57 5.90 6.81
C GLY A 31 -15.72 5.95 8.33
N ILE A 32 -15.62 4.77 8.94
CA ILE A 32 -15.69 4.56 10.39
C ILE A 32 -14.27 4.48 10.93
N ALA A 33 -14.00 5.23 12.01
CA ALA A 33 -12.73 5.16 12.73
C ALA A 33 -12.84 4.37 14.03
N ILE A 34 -11.72 3.85 14.49
CA ILE A 34 -11.56 3.20 15.79
C ILE A 34 -10.47 3.91 16.60
N THR A 35 -10.62 3.96 17.92
CA THR A 35 -9.58 4.49 18.81
C THR A 35 -8.40 3.53 18.93
N VAL A 36 -7.19 4.04 18.71
CA VAL A 36 -5.93 3.27 18.78
C VAL A 36 -4.88 4.08 19.52
N GLU A 37 -4.17 3.46 20.47
CA GLU A 37 -3.00 4.07 21.10
C GLU A 37 -1.81 4.01 20.13
N VAL A 38 -1.35 5.17 19.65
CA VAL A 38 -0.26 5.26 18.67
C VAL A 38 0.97 5.86 19.34
N LYS A 39 2.06 5.11 19.43
CA LYS A 39 3.33 5.62 19.96
C LYS A 39 4.13 6.33 18.88
N GLY A 40 4.62 7.52 19.20
CA GLY A 40 5.47 8.32 18.34
C GLY A 40 5.40 9.80 18.70
N ASP A 41 6.36 10.56 18.17
CA ASP A 41 6.37 12.02 18.27
C ASP A 41 5.81 12.63 16.98
N ASN A 42 5.21 13.82 17.07
CA ASN A 42 4.68 14.59 15.93
C ASN A 42 3.64 13.83 15.08
N ILE A 43 2.64 13.26 15.75
CA ILE A 43 1.50 12.60 15.11
C ILE A 43 0.53 13.66 14.59
N ASN A 44 0.18 13.60 13.31
CA ASN A 44 -0.71 14.54 12.64
C ASN A 44 -1.84 13.82 11.89
N GLU A 45 -2.89 14.56 11.56
CA GLU A 45 -3.94 14.08 10.65
C GLU A 45 -3.35 13.63 9.30
N GLY A 46 -3.85 12.52 8.78
CA GLY A 46 -3.40 11.92 7.53
C GLY A 46 -2.16 11.04 7.65
N ASP A 47 -1.60 10.87 8.85
CA ASP A 47 -0.49 9.96 9.08
C ASP A 47 -0.90 8.49 8.97
N ILE A 48 -0.09 7.69 8.28
CA ILE A 48 -0.28 6.25 8.13
C ILE A 48 0.27 5.51 9.35
N VAL A 49 -0.56 4.67 9.95
CA VAL A 49 -0.25 3.87 11.14
C VAL A 49 -0.03 2.42 10.74
N CYS A 50 1.07 1.86 11.25
CA CYS A 50 1.42 0.46 11.12
C CYS A 50 1.44 -0.18 12.49
N LYS A 51 1.15 -1.48 12.52
CA LYS A 51 1.50 -2.32 13.64
C LYS A 51 3.00 -2.65 13.56
N ASN A 52 3.65 -2.67 14.72
CA ASN A 52 5.01 -3.11 14.91
C ASN A 52 5.02 -3.99 16.16
N GLU A 53 5.00 -5.30 15.96
CA GLU A 53 4.87 -6.30 17.03
C GLU A 53 3.58 -6.13 17.86
N GLU A 54 3.68 -5.59 19.08
CA GLU A 54 2.54 -5.34 19.98
C GLU A 54 2.14 -3.87 20.07
N ILE A 55 2.83 -2.98 19.32
CA ILE A 55 2.66 -1.53 19.43
C ILE A 55 2.21 -0.97 18.08
N TYR A 56 1.32 0.03 18.10
CA TYR A 56 0.99 0.82 16.92
C TYR A 56 1.87 2.08 16.86
N ALA A 57 2.44 2.35 15.69
CA ALA A 57 3.32 3.49 15.48
C ALA A 57 3.18 4.00 14.03
N LEU A 58 3.75 5.17 13.75
CA LEU A 58 3.81 5.70 12.39
C LEU A 58 4.59 4.76 11.47
N CYS A 59 4.05 4.46 10.29
CA CYS A 59 4.72 3.64 9.30
C CYS A 59 6.01 4.32 8.81
N SER A 60 7.16 3.66 8.96
CA SER A 60 8.48 4.17 8.55
C SER A 60 9.22 3.22 7.58
N VAL A 61 8.52 2.18 7.11
CA VAL A 61 9.06 1.17 6.20
C VAL A 61 8.25 1.22 4.91
N GLU A 62 8.92 1.22 3.76
CA GLU A 62 8.27 1.20 2.46
C GLU A 62 7.54 -0.13 2.21
N TYR A 63 6.36 -0.09 1.61
CA TYR A 63 5.54 -1.27 1.31
C TYR A 63 5.28 -2.17 2.53
N ASN A 64 5.06 -1.57 3.70
CA ASN A 64 4.82 -2.31 4.93
C ASN A 64 3.56 -3.17 4.80
N THR A 65 3.61 -4.41 5.29
CA THR A 65 2.51 -5.37 5.26
C THR A 65 1.55 -5.23 6.43
N GLU A 66 1.96 -4.56 7.51
CA GLU A 66 1.22 -4.44 8.77
C GLU A 66 0.52 -3.07 8.90
N ILE A 67 -0.02 -2.55 7.79
CA ILE A 67 -0.74 -1.26 7.78
C ILE A 67 -2.08 -1.42 8.51
N LEU A 68 -2.32 -0.58 9.51
CA LEU A 68 -3.59 -0.52 10.22
C LEU A 68 -4.57 0.43 9.53
N GLY A 69 -4.11 1.62 9.18
CA GLY A 69 -4.98 2.67 8.65
C GLY A 69 -4.30 4.04 8.69
N VAL A 70 -5.11 5.08 8.66
CA VAL A 70 -4.67 6.48 8.66
C VAL A 70 -5.31 7.23 9.81
N ILE A 71 -4.59 8.18 10.41
CA ILE A 71 -5.10 9.01 11.51
C ILE A 71 -6.04 10.08 10.95
N ILE A 72 -7.17 10.25 11.62
CA ILE A 72 -8.20 11.22 11.22
C ILE A 72 -8.73 11.97 12.45
N GLU A 73 -8.95 13.29 12.33
CA GLU A 73 -9.54 14.05 13.44
C GLU A 73 -11.06 13.99 13.43
N LYS A 74 -11.67 14.01 12.23
CA LYS A 74 -13.14 14.11 12.05
C LYS A 74 -13.67 13.02 11.12
N PRO A 75 -13.85 11.78 11.60
CA PRO A 75 -14.46 10.73 10.81
C PRO A 75 -15.98 10.91 10.69
N ALA A 76 -16.61 10.17 9.77
CA ALA A 76 -18.07 10.17 9.64
C ALA A 76 -18.76 9.48 10.83
N ALA A 77 -18.11 8.48 11.41
CA ALA A 77 -18.49 7.83 12.65
C ALA A 77 -17.24 7.25 13.33
N ALA A 78 -17.26 7.13 14.66
CA ALA A 78 -16.16 6.56 15.43
C ALA A 78 -16.66 5.61 16.52
N PHE A 79 -15.88 4.56 16.78
CA PHE A 79 -15.98 3.78 18.01
C PHE A 79 -14.91 4.27 18.98
N GLU A 80 -15.34 5.10 19.93
CA GLU A 80 -14.48 5.70 20.93
C GLU A 80 -14.41 4.81 22.17
N GLU A 81 -13.20 4.44 22.58
CA GLU A 81 -12.92 3.89 23.92
C GLU A 81 -12.53 5.04 24.85
N GLU A 82 -12.79 4.90 26.16
CA GLU A 82 -12.41 5.91 27.16
C GLU A 82 -10.93 6.27 27.05
N GLU A 83 -10.65 7.58 27.13
CA GLU A 83 -9.35 8.21 26.85
C GLU A 83 -8.19 7.50 27.59
N LYS A 84 -7.48 6.64 26.86
CA LYS A 84 -6.11 6.26 27.21
C LYS A 84 -5.18 7.37 26.76
N ASN A 85 -4.06 7.55 27.46
CA ASN A 85 -3.04 8.51 27.04
C ASN A 85 -2.58 8.21 25.61
N ASN A 86 -2.53 9.25 24.75
CA ASN A 86 -2.06 9.16 23.36
C ASN A 86 -2.91 8.27 22.43
N SER A 87 -4.22 8.32 22.62
CA SER A 87 -5.22 7.70 21.74
C SER A 87 -5.50 8.55 20.51
N HIS A 88 -5.59 7.93 19.33
CA HIS A 88 -5.94 8.58 18.06
C HIS A 88 -7.01 7.79 17.32
N LEU A 89 -7.85 8.46 16.55
CA LEU A 89 -8.83 7.82 15.68
C LEU A 89 -8.16 7.37 14.39
N VAL A 90 -8.27 6.08 14.08
CA VAL A 90 -7.67 5.46 12.89
C VAL A 90 -8.76 4.91 11.98
N ILE A 91 -8.70 5.27 10.70
CA ILE A 91 -9.62 4.82 9.65
C ILE A 91 -8.89 3.89 8.68
N SER A 92 -9.50 2.73 8.40
CA SER A 92 -8.93 1.73 7.48
C SER A 92 -9.70 1.62 6.16
N ASN A 93 -10.88 2.24 6.06
CA ASN A 93 -11.81 2.09 4.94
C ASN A 93 -12.54 3.40 4.64
N GLY A 94 -12.95 3.62 3.39
CA GLY A 94 -13.67 4.82 2.97
C GLY A 94 -12.74 5.88 2.39
N LYS A 95 -13.17 7.15 2.33
CA LYS A 95 -12.33 8.25 1.86
C LYS A 95 -11.75 8.99 3.06
N THR A 96 -10.47 9.32 3.03
CA THR A 96 -9.83 10.18 4.04
C THR A 96 -8.71 11.00 3.41
N VAL A 97 -8.25 12.02 4.13
CA VAL A 97 -6.99 12.70 3.82
C VAL A 97 -5.81 11.85 4.26
N VAL A 98 -4.74 11.85 3.46
CA VAL A 98 -3.49 11.15 3.72
C VAL A 98 -2.33 12.10 3.43
N ARG A 99 -1.33 12.13 4.32
CA ARG A 99 -0.10 12.86 4.10
C ARG A 99 0.76 12.13 3.08
N VAL A 100 1.13 12.81 2.00
CA VAL A 100 1.91 12.24 0.91
C VAL A 100 3.11 13.13 0.55
N SER A 101 4.11 12.52 -0.11
CA SER A 101 5.25 13.23 -0.67
C SER A 101 5.54 12.79 -2.11
N SER A 102 6.28 13.62 -2.85
CA SER A 102 6.66 13.34 -4.24
C SER A 102 7.99 12.58 -4.33
N GLN A 103 8.41 11.90 -3.25
CA GLN A 103 9.65 11.12 -3.18
C GLN A 103 9.75 10.06 -4.29
N ASN A 104 8.64 9.42 -4.63
CA ASN A 104 8.54 8.44 -5.72
C ASN A 104 7.98 9.03 -7.02
N GLY A 105 7.88 10.35 -7.11
CA GLY A 105 7.28 11.08 -8.23
C GLY A 105 5.94 11.73 -7.86
N ASN A 106 5.43 12.54 -8.79
CA ASN A 106 4.13 13.19 -8.65
C ASN A 106 3.01 12.14 -8.67
N ILE A 107 2.00 12.37 -7.84
CA ILE A 107 0.83 11.52 -7.69
C ILE A 107 -0.28 12.09 -8.57
N LYS A 108 -0.94 11.23 -9.33
CA LYS A 108 -2.15 11.57 -10.06
C LYS A 108 -3.35 10.84 -9.47
N LYS A 109 -4.52 11.40 -9.71
CA LYS A 109 -5.79 10.74 -9.41
C LYS A 109 -5.85 9.36 -10.04
N GLY A 110 -6.14 8.35 -9.22
CA GLY A 110 -6.16 6.94 -9.60
C GLY A 110 -4.87 6.20 -9.30
N ASP A 111 -3.77 6.89 -8.99
CA ASP A 111 -2.53 6.24 -8.62
C ASP A 111 -2.65 5.54 -7.27
N LEU A 112 -1.95 4.42 -7.13
CA LEU A 112 -1.88 3.70 -5.86
C LEU A 112 -0.84 4.33 -4.94
N ILE A 113 -1.21 4.47 -3.67
CA ILE A 113 -0.35 5.02 -2.62
C ILE A 113 0.13 3.89 -1.72
N THR A 114 1.39 3.95 -1.31
CA THR A 114 2.01 3.00 -0.37
C THR A 114 2.74 3.76 0.74
N THR A 115 3.21 3.05 1.77
CA THR A 115 4.02 3.63 2.85
C THR A 115 5.41 4.00 2.34
N SER A 116 6.02 5.00 2.96
CA SER A 116 7.39 5.43 2.65
C SER A 116 8.38 5.12 3.78
N SER A 117 9.64 5.48 3.57
CA SER A 117 10.67 5.50 4.61
C SER A 117 10.49 6.64 5.61
N ARG A 118 9.61 7.61 5.32
CA ARG A 118 9.31 8.76 6.19
C ARG A 118 8.11 8.40 7.09
N PRO A 119 8.23 8.56 8.43
CA PRO A 119 7.17 8.20 9.36
C PRO A 119 5.82 8.83 9.01
N GLY A 120 4.80 7.99 8.81
CA GLY A 120 3.42 8.41 8.58
C GLY A 120 3.12 8.95 7.18
N VAL A 121 4.12 9.07 6.30
CA VAL A 121 3.95 9.69 4.98
C VAL A 121 3.82 8.62 3.89
N GLY A 122 2.82 8.80 3.03
CA GLY A 122 2.59 8.00 1.83
C GLY A 122 3.37 8.49 0.61
N VAL A 123 3.61 7.59 -0.33
CA VAL A 123 4.27 7.87 -1.60
C VAL A 123 3.62 7.09 -2.74
N LEU A 124 3.86 7.50 -3.98
CA LEU A 124 3.46 6.75 -5.17
C LEU A 124 4.02 5.32 -5.14
N ALA A 125 3.15 4.33 -5.40
CA ALA A 125 3.54 2.93 -5.52
C ALA A 125 4.14 2.65 -6.91
N LEU A 126 5.41 2.23 -6.94
CA LEU A 126 6.18 1.98 -8.17
C LEU A 126 6.47 0.50 -8.41
N LYS A 127 6.34 -0.35 -7.39
CA LYS A 127 6.58 -1.79 -7.45
C LYS A 127 5.45 -2.54 -6.77
N ASN A 128 5.39 -3.85 -7.01
CA ASN A 128 4.43 -4.72 -6.33
C ASN A 128 4.67 -4.70 -4.81
N GLY A 129 3.58 -4.72 -4.04
CA GLY A 129 3.62 -4.68 -2.58
C GLY A 129 2.29 -4.21 -2.00
N TYR A 130 2.26 -3.95 -0.69
CA TYR A 130 1.06 -3.44 -0.02
C TYR A 130 0.83 -1.97 -0.35
N VAL A 131 -0.43 -1.62 -0.61
CA VAL A 131 -0.89 -0.26 -0.87
C VAL A 131 -1.97 0.11 0.15
N ILE A 132 -2.07 1.39 0.48
CA ILE A 132 -3.11 1.91 1.38
C ILE A 132 -4.44 2.16 0.65
N GLY A 133 -4.37 2.42 -0.65
CA GLY A 133 -5.52 2.83 -1.45
C GLY A 133 -5.16 3.59 -2.71
N SER A 134 -6.16 4.25 -3.30
CA SER A 134 -6.05 5.01 -4.55
C SER A 134 -6.23 6.51 -4.30
N ALA A 135 -5.35 7.33 -4.88
CA ALA A 135 -5.45 8.78 -4.83
C ALA A 135 -6.73 9.28 -5.52
N LEU A 136 -7.43 10.23 -4.90
CA LEU A 136 -8.61 10.89 -5.46
C LEU A 136 -8.29 12.30 -5.97
N GLU A 137 -7.09 12.80 -5.68
CA GLU A 137 -6.58 14.11 -6.03
C GLU A 137 -5.16 13.98 -6.61
N ASP A 138 -4.75 15.00 -7.36
CA ASP A 138 -3.40 15.12 -7.88
C ASP A 138 -2.51 15.79 -6.84
N PHE A 139 -1.25 15.35 -6.73
CA PHE A 139 -0.23 16.02 -5.95
C PHE A 139 1.07 16.11 -6.73
N SER A 140 1.56 17.33 -6.90
CA SER A 140 2.79 17.62 -7.62
C SER A 140 3.65 18.56 -6.79
N SER A 141 4.91 18.18 -6.58
CA SER A 141 5.89 19.01 -5.91
C SER A 141 7.27 18.74 -6.51
N ASP A 142 7.97 19.81 -6.90
CA ASP A 142 9.35 19.73 -7.37
C ASP A 142 10.34 19.37 -6.26
N ASN A 143 9.93 19.60 -4.99
CA ASN A 143 10.71 19.19 -3.83
C ASN A 143 10.17 17.86 -3.26
N PRO A 144 10.95 16.76 -3.31
CA PRO A 144 10.61 15.47 -2.71
C PRO A 144 10.37 15.50 -1.21
N ASP A 145 10.94 16.50 -0.51
CA ASP A 145 10.81 16.63 0.93
C ASP A 145 9.49 17.29 1.35
N ASN A 146 8.78 17.92 0.41
CA ASN A 146 7.49 18.53 0.67
C ASN A 146 6.45 17.45 1.00
N VAL A 147 5.65 17.70 2.03
CA VAL A 147 4.58 16.82 2.46
C VAL A 147 3.31 17.63 2.50
N ASP A 148 2.29 17.14 1.82
CA ASP A 148 0.95 17.74 1.82
C ASP A 148 -0.10 16.64 1.99
N THR A 149 -1.35 17.03 2.24
CA THR A 149 -2.45 16.09 2.35
C THR A 149 -3.22 16.00 1.05
N ILE A 150 -3.56 14.78 0.64
CA ILE A 150 -4.48 14.52 -0.46
C ILE A 150 -5.59 13.58 -0.02
N MET A 151 -6.73 13.67 -0.68
CA MET A 151 -7.80 12.72 -0.51
C MET A 151 -7.45 11.37 -1.15
N VAL A 152 -7.62 10.29 -0.40
CA VAL A 152 -7.37 8.91 -0.82
C VAL A 152 -8.59 8.05 -0.49
N LEU A 153 -8.95 7.18 -1.44
CA LEU A 153 -9.89 6.09 -1.19
C LEU A 153 -9.12 4.94 -0.56
N MET A 154 -9.31 4.74 0.74
CA MET A 154 -8.71 3.66 1.52
C MET A 154 -9.21 2.31 1.05
N ASN A 155 -8.25 1.47 0.69
CA ASN A 155 -8.44 0.06 0.39
C ASN A 155 -7.07 -0.59 0.60
N ILE A 156 -6.83 -1.11 1.81
CA ILE A 156 -5.55 -1.69 2.17
C ILE A 156 -5.48 -3.11 1.60
N HIS A 157 -4.66 -3.32 0.59
CA HIS A 157 -4.51 -4.62 -0.06
C HIS A 157 -3.12 -4.77 -0.71
N PRO A 158 -2.68 -6.01 -1.00
CA PRO A 158 -1.53 -6.22 -1.85
C PRO A 158 -1.87 -5.83 -3.30
N ALA A 159 -1.02 -5.04 -3.94
CA ALA A 159 -1.09 -4.69 -5.34
C ALA A 159 0.01 -5.39 -6.14
N ALA A 160 -0.38 -5.93 -7.29
CA ALA A 160 0.51 -6.57 -8.25
C ALA A 160 0.33 -5.96 -9.65
N GLY A 161 1.33 -6.12 -10.51
CA GLY A 161 1.33 -5.56 -11.87
C GLY A 161 1.80 -4.11 -11.96
N LEU A 162 2.42 -3.57 -10.90
CA LEU A 162 3.00 -2.22 -10.88
C LEU A 162 4.41 -2.18 -11.49
N SER A 163 5.11 -3.32 -11.49
CA SER A 163 6.45 -3.43 -12.05
C SER A 163 6.44 -3.23 -13.57
N GLY A 164 7.08 -2.16 -14.05
CA GLY A 164 7.20 -1.89 -15.48
C GLY A 164 7.91 -3.02 -16.24
N SER A 165 7.63 -3.13 -17.54
CA SER A 165 8.10 -4.16 -18.51
C SER A 165 9.64 -4.36 -18.63
N ARG A 166 10.46 -3.70 -17.80
CA ARG A 166 11.94 -3.76 -17.80
C ARG A 166 12.54 -4.22 -16.45
N SER A 167 11.85 -5.06 -15.70
CA SER A 167 12.43 -5.62 -14.47
C SER A 167 13.55 -6.62 -14.81
N ASN A 168 14.74 -6.41 -14.24
CA ASN A 168 15.84 -7.36 -14.36
C ASN A 168 15.50 -8.67 -13.63
N LEU A 169 16.14 -9.78 -13.99
CA LEU A 169 15.92 -11.08 -13.34
C LEU A 169 16.07 -11.01 -11.81
N MET A 170 17.03 -10.22 -11.32
CA MET A 170 17.23 -9.98 -9.89
C MET A 170 16.06 -9.22 -9.25
N THR A 171 15.49 -8.24 -9.96
CA THR A 171 14.31 -7.48 -9.51
C THR A 171 13.09 -8.40 -9.50
N ALA A 172 12.89 -9.20 -10.55
CA ALA A 172 11.83 -10.19 -10.63
C ALA A 172 11.92 -11.23 -9.50
N LEU A 173 13.14 -11.69 -9.17
CA LEU A 173 13.36 -12.63 -8.06
C LEU A 173 13.03 -11.97 -6.71
N ARG A 174 13.46 -10.73 -6.49
CA ARG A 174 13.15 -9.99 -5.24
C ARG A 174 11.65 -9.72 -5.10
N GLU A 175 10.99 -9.30 -6.17
CA GLU A 175 9.55 -9.05 -6.20
C GLU A 175 8.74 -10.34 -5.99
N GLY A 176 9.18 -11.46 -6.57
CA GLY A 176 8.57 -12.77 -6.36
C GLY A 176 8.71 -13.28 -4.93
N MET A 177 9.83 -12.99 -4.26
CA MET A 177 10.04 -13.32 -2.84
C MET A 177 9.24 -12.40 -1.90
N SER A 178 9.01 -11.14 -2.27
CA SER A 178 8.25 -10.18 -1.46
C SER A 178 6.74 -10.22 -1.71
N ALA A 179 6.29 -10.98 -2.71
CA ALA A 179 4.87 -11.22 -2.92
C ALA A 179 4.29 -11.90 -1.66
N PRO A 180 3.06 -11.53 -1.23
CA PRO A 180 2.40 -12.24 -0.15
C PRO A 180 2.05 -13.66 -0.64
N ILE A 181 2.98 -14.61 -0.44
CA ILE A 181 2.76 -16.01 -0.78
C ILE A 181 1.95 -16.61 0.35
N PHE A 182 0.65 -16.73 0.12
CA PHE A 182 -0.20 -17.61 0.90
C PHE A 182 0.36 -19.04 0.72
N GLU A 183 0.89 -19.60 1.81
CA GLU A 183 1.52 -20.93 1.95
C GLU A 183 3.00 -21.06 1.49
N PRO A 184 3.95 -20.72 2.39
CA PRO A 184 5.40 -20.84 2.15
C PRO A 184 5.90 -22.25 1.77
N LEU A 185 5.15 -23.30 2.11
CA LEU A 185 5.59 -24.69 1.93
C LEU A 185 5.52 -25.16 0.47
N ASP A 186 4.56 -24.65 -0.31
CA ASP A 186 4.34 -25.11 -1.68
C ASP A 186 5.34 -24.51 -2.67
N SER A 187 5.68 -23.23 -2.52
CA SER A 187 6.74 -22.59 -3.31
C SER A 187 8.11 -23.23 -3.11
N LEU A 188 8.45 -23.59 -1.86
CA LEU A 188 9.69 -24.29 -1.52
C LEU A 188 9.74 -25.69 -2.15
N ARG A 189 8.60 -26.41 -2.22
CA ARG A 189 8.50 -27.71 -2.90
C ARG A 189 8.86 -27.61 -4.38
N TYR A 190 8.36 -26.59 -5.08
CA TYR A 190 8.66 -26.41 -6.50
C TYR A 190 10.10 -26.00 -6.75
N LEU A 191 10.69 -25.15 -5.90
CA LEU A 191 12.10 -24.79 -5.99
C LEU A 191 13.00 -26.02 -5.79
N LEU A 192 12.71 -26.83 -4.77
CA LEU A 192 13.43 -28.06 -4.49
C LEU A 192 13.26 -29.09 -5.61
N ALA A 193 12.07 -29.21 -6.20
CA ALA A 193 11.82 -30.06 -7.36
C ALA A 193 12.65 -29.62 -8.58
N ALA A 194 12.72 -28.30 -8.87
CA ALA A 194 13.54 -27.76 -9.95
C ALA A 194 15.04 -28.04 -9.74
N LEU A 195 15.52 -27.92 -8.49
CA LEU A 195 16.90 -28.20 -8.14
C LEU A 195 17.24 -29.70 -8.26
N ILE A 196 16.35 -30.58 -7.83
CA ILE A 196 16.49 -32.03 -8.02
C ILE A 196 16.51 -32.39 -9.51
N LEU A 197 15.66 -31.75 -10.32
CA LEU A 197 15.60 -32.00 -11.77
C LEU A 197 16.89 -31.56 -12.46
N LEU A 198 17.44 -30.40 -12.09
CA LEU A 198 18.73 -29.92 -12.58
C LEU A 198 19.89 -30.85 -12.18
N LEU A 199 19.95 -31.26 -10.92
CA LEU A 199 20.97 -32.19 -10.43
C LEU A 199 20.89 -33.55 -11.13
N SER A 200 19.68 -34.09 -11.28
CA SER A 200 19.44 -35.35 -11.96
C SER A 200 19.87 -35.28 -13.42
N PHE A 201 19.59 -34.16 -14.09
CA PHE A 201 20.02 -33.92 -15.47
C PHE A 201 21.55 -33.84 -15.58
N VAL A 202 22.22 -33.07 -14.71
CA VAL A 202 23.69 -32.93 -14.71
C VAL A 202 24.38 -34.26 -14.42
N LEU A 203 23.92 -35.00 -13.40
CA LEU A 203 24.46 -36.30 -13.05
C LEU A 203 24.24 -37.33 -14.16
N GLY A 204 23.03 -37.35 -14.74
CA GLY A 204 22.71 -38.20 -15.89
C GLY A 204 23.63 -37.92 -17.08
N PHE A 205 23.82 -36.64 -17.42
CA PHE A 205 24.69 -36.25 -18.53
C PHE A 205 26.17 -36.55 -18.24
N ALA A 206 26.64 -36.34 -17.01
CA ALA A 206 28.01 -36.64 -16.61
C ALA A 206 28.30 -38.16 -16.62
N TYR A 207 27.35 -38.97 -16.14
CA TYR A 207 27.48 -40.42 -16.14
C TYR A 207 27.40 -40.99 -17.56
N PHE A 208 26.42 -40.52 -18.35
CA PHE A 208 26.29 -40.87 -19.76
C PHE A 208 27.54 -40.49 -20.56
N GLY A 209 28.11 -39.31 -20.32
CA GLY A 209 29.34 -38.87 -20.99
C GLY A 209 30.53 -39.79 -20.67
N ARG A 210 30.69 -40.21 -19.41
CA ARG A 210 31.75 -41.15 -19.02
C ARG A 210 31.56 -42.54 -19.63
N VAL A 211 30.35 -43.09 -19.56
CA VAL A 211 30.03 -44.43 -20.09
C VAL A 211 30.12 -44.46 -21.61
N SER A 212 29.67 -43.41 -22.28
CA SER A 212 29.78 -43.30 -23.74
C SER A 212 31.24 -43.28 -24.17
N ARG A 213 32.12 -42.56 -23.44
CA ARG A 213 33.55 -42.53 -23.72
C ARG A 213 34.19 -43.92 -23.60
N THR A 214 33.93 -44.65 -22.53
CA THR A 214 34.49 -46.01 -22.36
C THR A 214 33.91 -47.00 -23.37
N GLY A 215 32.63 -46.86 -23.74
CA GLY A 215 32.01 -47.65 -24.80
C GLY A 215 32.66 -47.43 -26.17
N ILE A 216 32.96 -46.17 -26.52
CA ILE A 216 33.67 -45.82 -27.77
C ILE A 216 35.09 -46.38 -27.75
N GLU A 217 35.80 -46.26 -26.62
CA GLU A 217 37.15 -46.81 -26.47
C GLU A 217 37.18 -48.34 -26.62
N ALA A 218 36.17 -49.05 -26.11
CA ALA A 218 36.04 -50.49 -26.27
C ALA A 218 35.83 -50.90 -27.73
N ILE A 219 34.95 -50.19 -28.46
CA ILE A 219 34.70 -50.46 -29.89
C ILE A 219 35.92 -50.13 -30.74
N GLY A 220 36.64 -49.05 -30.41
CA GLY A 220 37.85 -48.64 -31.13
C GLY A 220 39.01 -49.64 -31.02
N ARG A 221 39.12 -50.36 -29.90
CA ARG A 221 40.17 -51.38 -29.71
C ARG A 221 39.97 -52.64 -30.54
N TYR A 222 38.74 -53.01 -30.91
CA TYR A 222 38.47 -54.20 -31.72
C TYR A 222 38.84 -54.08 -33.20
N ARG A 223 39.15 -52.87 -33.70
CA ARG A 223 39.46 -52.64 -35.12
C ARG A 223 40.93 -52.89 -35.50
N TYR A 224 41.80 -53.18 -34.53
CA TYR A 224 43.24 -53.41 -34.75
C TYR A 224 43.67 -54.89 -34.64
N GLN A 225 42.72 -55.81 -34.55
CA GLN A 225 42.99 -57.23 -34.25
C GLN A 225 42.69 -58.19 -35.42
N TYR A 226 42.57 -57.65 -36.64
CA TYR A 226 42.56 -58.39 -37.91
C TYR A 226 43.59 -57.79 -38.87
#